data_AF-A0A7C6N487-F1
#
_entry.id   AF-A0A7C6N487-F1
#
_cell.length_a   1.000
_cell.length_b   1.000
_cell.length_c   1.000
_cell.angle_alpha   90.00
_cell.angle_beta   90.00
_cell.angle_gamma   90.00
#
_symmetry.space_group_name_H-M   'P 1'
#
loop_
_entity.id
_entity.type
_entity.pdbx_description
1 polymer ?
#
loop_
_entity_poly.entity_id
_entity_poly.type
_entity_poly.pdbx_seq_one_letter_code
_entity_poly.pdbx_strand_id
1 'polypeptide(L)'
;MDRKMRKRKVIIAVCTVLLLLGNTAPGLASGNELNIGYNPDYGLMVGAEVDLKKITSLPLRGAFEAYTEKYNLFLTTVFPLEDRLDFYLRAGLAEGLYLGLGVKLQITWDLQIWAGFGQAFQDQAFLDLLADYRLNNNLHLKLRYHMYRAYLGIGYTL
;
A
#
# COMPACT_ATOMS: atom_id res chain seq x y z
N MET A 1 31.44 -0.68 -5.63
CA MET A 1 30.15 -0.45 -6.35
C MET A 1 29.24 0.36 -5.44
N ASP A 2 28.82 1.55 -5.86
CA ASP A 2 28.15 2.53 -5.00
C ASP A 2 26.83 1.99 -4.39
N ARG A 3 26.68 2.15 -3.07
CA ARG A 3 25.52 1.70 -2.29
C ARG A 3 24.22 2.32 -2.84
N LYS A 4 24.29 3.52 -3.42
CA LYS A 4 23.17 4.17 -4.13
C LYS A 4 22.74 3.41 -5.40
N MET A 5 23.70 2.93 -6.21
CA MET A 5 23.39 2.16 -7.41
C MET A 5 22.77 0.79 -7.10
N ARG A 6 23.18 0.16 -6.00
CA ARG A 6 22.59 -1.13 -5.58
C ARG A 6 21.12 -0.98 -5.17
N LYS A 7 20.77 0.09 -4.44
CA LYS A 7 19.38 0.41 -4.07
C LYS A 7 18.50 0.67 -5.29
N ARG A 8 18.96 1.49 -6.24
CA ARG A 8 18.20 1.76 -7.49
C ARG A 8 17.92 0.50 -8.29
N LYS A 9 18.89 -0.41 -8.42
CA LYS A 9 18.70 -1.69 -9.12
C LYS A 9 17.69 -2.61 -8.43
N VAL A 10 17.67 -2.65 -7.10
CA VAL A 10 16.68 -3.43 -6.34
C VAL A 10 15.28 -2.83 -6.49
N ILE A 11 15.14 -1.50 -6.42
CA ILE A 11 13.86 -0.82 -6.65
C ILE A 11 13.34 -1.13 -8.05
N ILE A 12 14.17 -0.96 -9.08
CA ILE A 12 13.81 -1.28 -10.46
C ILE A 12 13.44 -2.76 -10.57
N ALA A 13 14.19 -3.67 -9.97
CA ALA A 13 13.88 -5.10 -10.01
C ALA A 13 12.54 -5.42 -9.33
N VAL A 14 12.24 -4.83 -8.17
CA VAL A 14 10.97 -5.04 -7.45
C VAL A 14 9.80 -4.43 -8.23
N CYS A 15 9.93 -3.19 -8.72
CA CYS A 15 8.92 -2.57 -9.57
C CYS A 15 8.68 -3.39 -10.85
N THR A 16 9.74 -3.84 -11.51
CA THR A 16 9.64 -4.68 -12.71
C THR A 16 9.01 -6.03 -12.39
N VAL A 17 9.34 -6.67 -11.27
CA VAL A 17 8.70 -7.92 -10.84
C VAL A 17 7.22 -7.69 -10.54
N LEU A 18 6.85 -6.62 -9.83
CA LEU A 18 5.45 -6.29 -9.54
C LEU A 18 4.67 -5.95 -10.82
N LEU A 19 5.28 -5.20 -11.75
CA LEU A 19 4.70 -4.90 -13.07
C LEU A 19 4.60 -6.13 -13.97
N LEU A 20 5.57 -7.05 -13.90
CA LEU A 20 5.54 -8.31 -14.63
C LEU A 20 4.51 -9.28 -14.03
N LEU A 21 4.40 -9.38 -12.71
CA LEU A 21 3.36 -10.18 -12.03
C LEU A 21 1.96 -9.60 -12.30
N GLY A 22 1.84 -8.28 -12.44
CA GLY A 22 0.62 -7.63 -12.91
C GLY A 22 0.30 -7.92 -14.38
N ASN A 23 1.32 -8.01 -15.25
CA ASN A 23 1.16 -8.27 -16.69
C ASN A 23 1.02 -9.74 -17.07
N THR A 24 1.57 -10.69 -16.31
CA THR A 24 1.55 -12.12 -16.65
C THR A 24 0.24 -12.83 -16.31
N ALA A 25 -0.74 -12.11 -15.78
CA ALA A 25 -2.03 -12.69 -15.49
C ALA A 25 -3.21 -11.74 -15.77
N PRO A 26 -3.52 -11.49 -17.06
CA PRO A 26 -4.84 -10.99 -17.43
C PRO A 26 -5.88 -12.00 -16.91
N GLY A 27 -6.62 -11.64 -15.87
CA GLY A 27 -7.61 -12.50 -15.21
C GLY A 27 -7.29 -12.93 -13.76
N LEU A 28 -6.05 -12.84 -13.28
CA LEU A 28 -5.75 -13.04 -11.84
C LEU A 28 -5.81 -11.75 -11.02
N ALA A 29 -5.73 -10.57 -11.65
CA ALA A 29 -5.72 -9.26 -11.01
C ALA A 29 -7.13 -8.74 -10.63
N SER A 30 -7.86 -9.40 -9.74
CA SER A 30 -9.03 -8.73 -9.13
C SER A 30 -8.53 -7.78 -8.03
N GLY A 31 -8.28 -6.51 -8.37
CA GLY A 31 -7.95 -5.48 -7.37
C GLY A 31 -6.48 -5.07 -7.25
N ASN A 32 -5.70 -5.22 -8.33
CA ASN A 32 -4.39 -4.56 -8.41
C ASN A 32 -4.58 -3.06 -8.69
N GLU A 33 -3.73 -2.22 -8.14
CA GLU A 33 -3.91 -0.78 -8.22
C GLU A 33 -2.58 -0.04 -8.36
N LEU A 34 -2.52 0.91 -9.29
CA LEU A 34 -1.43 1.89 -9.36
C LEU A 34 -1.79 3.12 -8.53
N ASN A 35 -0.89 3.53 -7.65
CA ASN A 35 -1.07 4.67 -6.78
C ASN A 35 -0.14 5.81 -7.20
N ILE A 36 -0.67 7.02 -7.29
CA ILE A 36 0.11 8.23 -7.48
C ILE A 36 -0.33 9.22 -6.41
N GLY A 37 0.58 9.60 -5.52
CA GLY A 37 0.31 10.54 -4.44
C GLY A 37 1.27 11.71 -4.46
N TYR A 38 0.88 12.80 -3.80
CA TYR A 38 1.76 13.92 -3.56
C TYR A 38 1.75 14.27 -2.07
N ASN A 39 2.92 14.57 -1.55
CA ASN A 39 3.12 15.19 -0.26
C ASN A 39 3.99 16.45 -0.43
N PRO A 40 3.62 17.60 0.15
CA PRO A 40 4.39 18.84 0.03
C PRO A 40 5.85 18.75 0.50
N ASP A 41 6.12 17.96 1.53
CA ASP A 41 7.43 17.80 2.16
C ASP A 41 8.30 16.71 1.51
N TYR A 42 7.69 15.72 0.86
CA TYR A 42 8.38 14.53 0.32
C TYR A 42 8.24 14.35 -1.21
N GLY A 43 7.43 15.17 -1.87
CA GLY A 43 7.23 15.15 -3.30
C GLY A 43 6.26 14.07 -3.79
N LEU A 44 6.51 13.60 -5.01
CA LEU A 44 5.67 12.61 -5.69
C LEU A 44 5.92 11.20 -5.12
N MET A 45 4.83 10.50 -4.86
CA MET A 45 4.76 9.09 -4.52
C MET A 45 4.22 8.31 -5.72
N VAL A 46 4.89 7.22 -6.06
CA VAL A 46 4.38 6.24 -7.02
C VAL A 46 4.36 4.89 -6.33
N GLY A 47 3.23 4.21 -6.35
CA GLY A 47 3.05 2.93 -5.69
C GLY A 47 2.25 1.95 -6.52
N ALA A 48 2.26 0.71 -6.06
CA ALA A 48 1.46 -0.37 -6.61
C ALA A 48 0.94 -1.25 -5.47
N GLU A 49 -0.33 -1.62 -5.52
CA GLU A 49 -0.94 -2.63 -4.68
C GLU A 49 -1.26 -3.85 -5.56
N VAL A 50 -0.99 -5.04 -5.04
CA VAL A 50 -1.21 -6.31 -5.72
C VAL A 50 -2.02 -7.22 -4.79
N ASP A 51 -3.15 -7.72 -5.29
CA ASP A 51 -3.89 -8.77 -4.61
C ASP A 51 -3.15 -10.10 -4.78
N LEU A 52 -2.66 -10.64 -3.67
CA LEU A 52 -1.91 -11.90 -3.65
C LEU A 52 -2.80 -13.10 -3.31
N LYS A 53 -4.11 -12.89 -3.09
CA LYS A 53 -5.03 -13.96 -2.68
C LYS A 53 -5.09 -15.10 -3.65
N LYS A 54 -5.09 -14.81 -4.96
CA LYS A 54 -5.13 -15.87 -5.98
C LYS A 54 -3.85 -16.70 -6.05
N ILE A 55 -2.71 -16.12 -5.67
CA ILE A 55 -1.40 -16.81 -5.72
C ILE A 55 -1.19 -17.62 -4.43
N THR A 56 -1.58 -17.06 -3.29
CA THR A 56 -1.24 -17.61 -1.97
C THR A 56 -2.38 -18.40 -1.34
N SER A 57 -3.61 -18.29 -1.85
CA SER A 57 -4.84 -18.74 -1.18
C SER A 57 -5.08 -18.13 0.21
N LEU A 58 -4.28 -17.13 0.60
CA LEU A 58 -4.37 -16.38 1.84
C LEU A 58 -4.87 -14.96 1.53
N PRO A 59 -5.56 -14.26 2.45
CA PRO A 59 -6.09 -12.91 2.18
C PRO A 59 -4.98 -11.85 2.29
N LEU A 60 -3.97 -11.98 1.43
CA LEU A 60 -2.76 -11.17 1.41
C LEU A 60 -2.79 -10.12 0.30
N ARG A 61 -2.31 -8.92 0.62
CA ARG A 61 -2.05 -7.85 -0.33
C ARG A 61 -0.63 -7.34 -0.17
N GLY A 62 0.09 -7.27 -1.28
CA GLY A 62 1.42 -6.65 -1.34
C GLY A 62 1.29 -5.21 -1.78
N ALA A 63 1.94 -4.27 -1.10
CA ALA A 63 1.97 -2.88 -1.51
C ALA A 63 3.40 -2.35 -1.55
N PHE A 64 3.71 -1.57 -2.57
CA PHE A 64 4.98 -0.87 -2.74
C PHE A 64 4.72 0.61 -2.93
N GLU A 65 5.52 1.45 -2.30
CA GLU A 65 5.49 2.90 -2.47
C GLU A 65 6.91 3.43 -2.63
N ALA A 66 7.15 4.21 -3.67
CA ALA A 66 8.40 4.92 -3.89
C ALA A 66 8.16 6.43 -3.82
N TYR A 67 9.02 7.07 -3.05
CA TYR A 67 9.22 8.52 -2.97
C TYR A 67 10.58 8.86 -3.61
N THR A 68 10.82 10.14 -3.85
CA THR A 68 12.08 10.62 -4.46
C THR A 68 13.34 10.09 -3.76
N GLU A 69 13.30 9.89 -2.43
CA GLU A 69 14.46 9.43 -1.65
C GLU A 69 14.23 8.16 -0.83
N LYS A 70 12.98 7.71 -0.71
CA LYS A 70 12.56 6.66 0.23
C LYS A 70 11.66 5.68 -0.50
N TYR A 71 11.63 4.44 -0.03
CA TYR A 71 10.68 3.46 -0.51
C TYR A 71 10.16 2.64 0.66
N ASN A 72 8.94 2.19 0.52
CA ASN A 72 8.28 1.34 1.48
C ASN A 72 7.76 0.09 0.76
N LEU A 73 7.90 -1.06 1.42
CA LEU A 73 7.29 -2.31 1.00
C LEU A 73 6.44 -2.83 2.14
N PHE A 74 5.21 -3.21 1.85
CA PHE A 74 4.23 -3.69 2.82
C PHE A 74 3.64 -5.02 2.39
N LEU A 75 3.37 -5.88 3.37
CA LEU A 75 2.53 -7.05 3.22
C LEU A 75 1.39 -6.93 4.23
N THR A 76 0.18 -6.79 3.71
CA THR A 76 -1.05 -6.64 4.51
C THR A 76 -1.86 -7.92 4.44
N THR A 77 -2.23 -8.47 5.59
CA THR A 77 -3.25 -9.52 5.69
C THR A 77 -4.54 -8.89 6.17
N VAL A 78 -5.66 -9.20 5.50
CA VAL A 78 -6.99 -8.68 5.86
C VAL A 78 -7.88 -9.82 6.31
N PHE A 79 -8.48 -9.67 7.49
CA PHE A 79 -9.35 -10.65 8.12
C PHE A 79 -10.77 -10.08 8.17
N PRO A 80 -11.72 -10.64 7.41
CA PRO A 80 -13.11 -10.23 7.51
C PRO A 80 -13.67 -10.54 8.89
N LEU A 81 -14.29 -9.54 9.54
CA LEU A 81 -14.97 -9.72 10.83
C LEU A 81 -16.49 -9.64 10.67
N GLU A 82 -16.95 -8.57 10.02
CA GLU A 82 -18.36 -8.32 9.72
C GLU A 82 -18.49 -7.73 8.31
N ASP A 83 -19.72 -7.61 7.78
CA ASP A 83 -20.00 -7.16 6.42
C ASP A 83 -19.31 -5.85 6.01
N ARG A 84 -19.00 -4.97 6.98
CA ARG A 84 -18.39 -3.65 6.76
C ARG A 84 -17.13 -3.40 7.58
N LEU A 85 -16.63 -4.42 8.28
CA LEU A 85 -15.51 -4.30 9.19
C LEU A 85 -14.53 -5.46 8.96
N ASP A 86 -13.32 -5.10 8.58
CA ASP A 86 -12.19 -6.03 8.51
C ASP A 86 -11.12 -5.62 9.53
N PHE A 87 -10.38 -6.58 10.07
CA PHE A 87 -9.13 -6.35 10.76
C PHE A 87 -7.96 -6.50 9.78
N TYR A 88 -6.88 -5.74 9.95
CA TYR A 88 -5.67 -5.93 9.16
C TYR A 88 -4.42 -6.00 10.02
N LEU A 89 -3.47 -6.82 9.56
CA LEU A 89 -2.11 -6.90 10.05
C LEU A 89 -1.16 -6.53 8.91
N ARG A 90 -0.25 -5.60 9.13
CA ARG A 90 0.65 -5.05 8.12
C ARG A 90 2.09 -5.09 8.61
N ALA A 91 2.88 -6.01 8.07
CA ALA A 91 4.33 -5.95 8.21
C ALA A 91 4.90 -5.08 7.08
N GLY A 92 5.93 -4.30 7.37
CA GLY A 92 6.54 -3.45 6.36
C GLY A 92 8.01 -3.18 6.56
N LEU A 93 8.65 -2.83 5.44
CA LEU A 93 9.99 -2.28 5.38
C LEU A 93 9.90 -0.83 4.91
N ALA A 94 9.78 0.11 5.85
CA ALA A 94 9.69 1.55 5.61
C ALA A 94 10.73 2.25 6.48
N GLU A 95 11.91 2.53 5.91
CA GLU A 95 13.09 3.06 6.66
C GLU A 95 13.54 2.18 7.87
N GLY A 96 12.94 1.01 8.02
CA GLY A 96 13.11 0.05 9.10
C GLY A 96 12.05 -1.06 8.98
N LEU A 97 12.15 -2.08 9.83
CA LEU A 97 11.08 -3.06 9.99
C LEU A 97 10.00 -2.47 10.89
N TYR A 98 8.74 -2.73 10.59
CA TYR A 98 7.64 -2.36 11.47
C TYR A 98 6.47 -3.33 11.35
N LEU A 99 5.62 -3.31 12.37
CA LEU A 99 4.36 -4.02 12.42
C LEU A 99 3.23 -3.05 12.73
N GLY A 100 2.21 -3.02 11.88
CA GLY A 100 0.99 -2.25 12.05
C GLY A 100 -0.22 -3.17 12.17
N LEU A 101 -1.21 -2.72 12.92
CA LEU A 101 -2.50 -3.38 13.06
C LEU A 101 -3.61 -2.35 13.07
N GLY A 102 -4.77 -2.72 12.53
CA GLY A 102 -5.87 -1.77 12.44
C GLY A 102 -7.13 -2.39 11.91
N VAL A 103 -8.08 -1.51 11.63
CA VAL A 103 -9.38 -1.85 11.09
C VAL A 103 -9.56 -1.18 9.73
N LYS A 104 -10.33 -1.84 8.88
CA LYS A 104 -10.85 -1.29 7.64
C LYS A 104 -12.37 -1.28 7.76
N LEU A 105 -12.95 -0.11 7.55
CA LEU A 105 -14.36 0.17 7.69
C LEU A 105 -14.93 0.61 6.34
N GLN A 106 -15.99 -0.06 5.88
CA GLN A 106 -16.77 0.37 4.73
C GLN A 106 -17.88 1.32 5.20
N ILE A 107 -17.72 2.62 4.96
CA ILE A 107 -18.66 3.65 5.44
C ILE A 107 -19.86 3.78 4.49
N THR A 108 -19.57 3.90 3.20
CA THR A 108 -20.56 3.91 2.11
C THR A 108 -20.15 2.89 1.05
N TRP A 109 -20.91 2.70 -0.03
CA TRP A 109 -20.48 1.83 -1.13
C TRP A 109 -19.15 2.24 -1.78
N ASP A 110 -18.83 3.53 -1.72
CA ASP A 110 -17.67 4.10 -2.40
C ASP A 110 -16.57 4.56 -1.43
N LEU A 111 -16.85 4.67 -0.13
CA LEU A 111 -15.88 5.12 0.87
C LEU A 111 -15.44 4.00 1.81
N GLN A 112 -14.13 3.76 1.85
CA GLN A 112 -13.46 2.94 2.83
C GLN A 112 -12.51 3.77 3.69
N ILE A 113 -12.51 3.50 4.99
CA ILE A 113 -11.56 4.07 5.94
C ILE A 113 -10.72 2.95 6.52
N TRP A 114 -9.41 3.06 6.40
CA TRP A 114 -8.46 2.24 7.14
C TRP A 114 -7.91 3.08 8.26
N ALA A 115 -7.91 2.52 9.47
CA ALA A 115 -7.37 3.17 10.64
C ALA A 115 -6.65 2.15 11.51
N GLY A 116 -5.38 2.40 11.77
CA GLY A 116 -4.54 1.52 12.55
C GLY A 116 -3.39 2.26 13.20
N PHE A 117 -2.68 1.54 14.04
CA PHE A 117 -1.47 1.98 14.67
C PHE A 117 -0.39 0.94 14.42
N GLY A 118 0.86 1.35 14.49
CA GLY A 118 1.97 0.44 14.37
C GLY A 118 3.19 0.91 15.13
N GLN A 119 4.15 0.01 15.21
CA GLN A 119 5.41 0.21 15.88
C GLN A 119 6.53 -0.13 14.91
N ALA A 120 7.39 0.84 14.63
CA ALA A 120 8.68 0.57 14.01
C ALA A 120 9.62 -0.06 15.06
N PHE A 121 10.45 -1.02 14.62
CA PHE A 121 11.47 -1.65 15.45
C PHE A 121 12.53 -0.68 15.99
N GLN A 122 12.54 0.56 15.49
CA GLN A 122 13.39 1.67 15.97
C GLN A 122 12.64 2.56 16.99
N ASP A 123 11.68 1.98 17.70
CA ASP A 123 10.88 2.57 18.78
C ASP A 123 9.97 3.76 18.41
N GLN A 124 9.68 3.95 17.13
CA GLN A 124 8.71 4.95 16.68
C GLN A 124 7.33 4.31 16.49
N ALA A 125 6.40 4.63 17.39
CA ALA A 125 4.98 4.41 17.14
C ALA A 125 4.52 5.30 15.99
N PHE A 126 3.51 4.86 15.25
CA PHE A 126 2.88 5.67 14.21
C PHE A 126 1.39 5.34 14.06
N LEU A 127 0.67 6.30 13.49
CA LEU A 127 -0.70 6.13 13.06
C LEU A 127 -0.72 5.86 11.54
N ASP A 128 -1.59 4.96 11.12
CA ASP A 128 -1.84 4.60 9.74
C ASP A 128 -3.31 4.85 9.42
N LEU A 129 -3.60 5.92 8.70
CA LEU A 129 -4.93 6.27 8.25
C LEU A 129 -4.96 6.28 6.72
N LEU A 130 -6.01 5.74 6.13
CA LEU A 130 -6.30 5.90 4.72
C LEU A 130 -7.80 6.07 4.52
N ALA A 131 -8.20 7.19 3.93
CA ALA A 131 -9.51 7.33 3.32
C ALA A 131 -9.39 7.04 1.82
N ASP A 132 -10.12 6.03 1.36
CA ASP A 132 -10.15 5.58 -0.03
C ASP A 132 -11.57 5.77 -0.58
N TYR A 133 -11.72 6.74 -1.46
CA TYR A 133 -13.00 7.10 -2.06
C TYR A 133 -13.03 6.74 -3.54
N ARG A 134 -13.89 5.81 -3.91
CA ARG A 134 -14.10 5.37 -5.28
C ARG A 134 -14.90 6.41 -6.06
N LEU A 135 -14.26 7.02 -7.06
CA LEU A 135 -14.92 7.93 -8.01
C LEU A 135 -15.65 7.14 -9.11
N ASN A 136 -15.06 6.02 -9.54
CA ASN A 136 -15.68 5.03 -10.43
C ASN A 136 -14.99 3.67 -10.26
N ASN A 137 -15.37 2.66 -11.04
CA ASN A 137 -14.84 1.29 -10.92
C ASN A 137 -13.31 1.16 -11.02
N ASN A 138 -12.62 2.14 -11.60
CA ASN A 138 -11.19 2.11 -11.81
C ASN A 138 -10.44 3.27 -11.15
N LEU A 139 -11.12 4.33 -10.72
CA LEU A 139 -10.47 5.55 -10.22
C LEU A 139 -10.90 5.84 -8.78
N HIS A 140 -9.90 6.05 -7.94
CA HIS A 140 -10.04 6.30 -6.53
C HIS A 140 -9.31 7.57 -6.12
N LEU A 141 -9.88 8.33 -5.19
CA LEU A 141 -9.21 9.42 -4.47
C LEU A 141 -8.76 8.91 -3.12
N LYS A 142 -7.49 9.15 -2.78
CA LYS A 142 -6.86 8.62 -1.57
C LYS A 142 -6.28 9.74 -0.74
N LEU A 143 -6.68 9.78 0.53
CA LEU A 143 -6.03 10.60 1.55
C LEU A 143 -5.40 9.66 2.58
N ARG A 144 -4.07 9.62 2.62
CA ARG A 144 -3.32 8.74 3.51
C ARG A 144 -2.53 9.52 4.52
N TYR A 145 -2.51 9.07 5.77
CA TYR A 145 -1.56 9.50 6.78
C TYR A 145 -0.78 8.28 7.26
N HIS A 146 0.53 8.26 7.06
CA HIS A 146 1.37 7.12 7.41
C HIS A 146 2.73 7.61 7.89
N MET A 147 3.19 7.11 9.05
CA MET A 147 4.50 7.48 9.64
C MET A 147 4.74 9.00 9.68
N TYR A 148 3.75 9.75 10.17
CA TYR A 148 3.80 11.21 10.27
C TYR A 148 3.76 11.97 8.94
N ARG A 149 3.32 11.32 7.86
CA ARG A 149 3.28 11.91 6.51
C ARG A 149 1.88 11.80 5.93
N ALA A 150 1.35 12.93 5.45
CA ALA A 150 0.06 13.00 4.79
C ALA A 150 0.21 12.99 3.27
N TYR A 151 -0.65 12.28 2.55
CA TYR A 151 -0.60 12.15 1.10
C TYR A 151 -1.99 12.33 0.53
N LEU A 152 -2.07 13.15 -0.51
CA LEU A 152 -3.24 13.19 -1.38
C LEU A 152 -2.86 12.49 -2.69
N GLY A 153 -3.64 11.51 -3.10
CA GLY A 153 -3.32 10.73 -4.29
C GLY A 153 -4.53 10.17 -5.00
N ILE A 154 -4.24 9.50 -6.09
CA ILE A 154 -5.18 8.75 -6.90
C ILE A 154 -4.75 7.28 -6.97
N GLY A 155 -5.73 6.39 -6.89
CA GLY A 155 -5.57 4.98 -7.19
C GLY A 155 -6.22 4.67 -8.53
N TYR A 156 -5.54 3.89 -9.38
CA TYR A 156 -6.10 3.37 -10.62
C TYR A 156 -6.09 1.83 -10.63
N THR A 157 -7.27 1.23 -10.58
CA THR A 157 -7.45 -0.23 -10.61
C THR A 157 -7.26 -0.77 -12.03
N LEU A 158 -6.37 -1.77 -12.15
CA LEU A 158 -5.99 -2.43 -13.40
C LEU A 158 -6.89 -3.62 -13.73
#